data_AF-A0A2W1BX24-F1
#
_entry.id   AF-A0A2W1BX24-F1
#
_cell.length_a   1.000
_cell.length_b   1.000
_cell.length_c   1.000
_cell.angle_alpha   90.00
_cell.angle_beta   90.00
_cell.angle_gamma   90.00
#
_symmetry.space_group_name_H-M   'P 1'
#
loop_
_entity.id
_entity.type
_entity.pdbx_description
1 polymer ?
#
loop_
_entity_poly.entity_id
_entity_poly.type
_entity_poly.pdbx_seq_one_letter_code
_entity_poly.pdbx_strand_id
1 'polypeptide(L)'
;MSAQYKKVFITVGTTRFDLLCDYIVTEPVLTALKNIGCKEITFQIGNSNAEPGVFEKNNVKINMYRFKDSILEDIKNADLVISHAGAGSCLESLEANKPLLVVVNEDLMDNHQLELAEQLQIDSHLYYCTCDTIISTLNMVDFTLLNPFPKADPSLFVNYLDSVFKVGKVD
;
A
#
# COMPACT_ATOMS: atom_id res chain seq x y z
N MET A 1 -0.37 -23.61 -5.63
CA MET A 1 0.34 -22.32 -5.71
C MET A 1 1.03 -22.09 -4.39
N SER A 2 2.36 -21.95 -4.40
CA SER A 2 3.16 -21.67 -3.20
C SER A 2 2.78 -20.30 -2.64
N ALA A 3 2.49 -20.21 -1.34
CA ALA A 3 2.24 -18.97 -0.63
C ALA A 3 3.42 -18.00 -0.83
N GLN A 4 3.23 -16.96 -1.65
CA GLN A 4 4.31 -16.11 -2.14
C GLN A 4 4.47 -14.83 -1.31
N TYR A 5 3.41 -14.37 -0.63
CA TYR A 5 3.41 -13.10 0.08
C TYR A 5 3.16 -13.31 1.58
N LYS A 6 4.15 -13.83 2.31
CA LYS A 6 4.00 -14.19 3.74
C LYS A 6 3.99 -12.96 4.63
N LYS A 7 4.81 -11.96 4.31
CA LYS A 7 4.92 -10.70 5.02
C LYS A 7 4.35 -9.58 4.16
N VAL A 8 3.31 -8.92 4.66
CA VAL A 8 2.68 -7.79 3.97
C VAL A 8 2.96 -6.54 4.79
N PHE A 9 3.50 -5.51 4.14
CA PHE A 9 3.63 -4.19 4.74
C PHE A 9 2.51 -3.30 4.21
N ILE A 10 1.79 -2.63 5.12
CA ILE A 10 0.69 -1.74 4.81
C ILE A 10 1.02 -0.36 5.37
N THR A 11 0.80 0.70 4.61
CA THR A 11 1.10 2.07 5.04
C THR A 11 0.03 3.04 4.55
N VAL A 12 -0.48 3.88 5.46
CA VAL A 12 -1.31 5.05 5.10
C VAL A 12 -0.48 6.33 4.95
N GLY A 13 0.85 6.23 5.02
CA GLY A 13 1.74 7.37 5.05
C GLY A 13 1.51 8.26 6.27
N THR A 14 1.68 9.56 6.11
CA THR A 14 1.44 10.54 7.18
C THR A 14 -0.02 11.01 7.25
N THR A 15 -0.86 10.60 6.30
CA THR A 15 -2.26 11.03 6.26
C THR A 15 -3.13 10.19 7.20
N ARG A 16 -4.38 10.60 7.34
CA ARG A 16 -5.40 9.87 8.07
C ARG A 16 -6.26 9.12 7.06
N PHE A 17 -6.40 7.80 7.25
CA PHE A 17 -7.27 6.96 6.44
C PHE A 17 -7.93 5.87 7.31
N ASP A 18 -8.87 6.29 8.15
CA ASP A 18 -9.52 5.41 9.12
C ASP A 18 -10.23 4.24 8.44
N LEU A 19 -10.91 4.52 7.31
CA LEU A 19 -11.63 3.50 6.55
C LEU A 19 -10.72 2.32 6.19
N LEU A 20 -9.52 2.58 5.67
CA LEU A 20 -8.58 1.52 5.34
C LEU A 20 -8.06 0.81 6.58
N CYS A 21 -7.73 1.56 7.65
CA CYS A 21 -7.26 0.98 8.90
C CYS A 21 -8.26 -0.01 9.50
N ASP A 22 -9.54 0.37 9.54
CA ASP A 22 -10.61 -0.46 10.07
C ASP A 22 -10.90 -1.64 9.15
N TYR A 23 -10.87 -1.43 7.83
CA TYR A 23 -11.24 -2.44 6.85
C TYR A 23 -10.20 -3.55 6.72
N ILE A 24 -8.90 -3.23 6.72
CA ILE A 24 -7.80 -4.21 6.62
C ILE A 24 -7.89 -5.30 7.70
N VAL A 25 -8.34 -4.94 8.90
CA VAL A 25 -8.41 -5.86 10.05
C VAL A 25 -9.73 -6.64 10.11
N THR A 26 -10.61 -6.51 9.11
CA THR A 26 -11.85 -7.30 9.03
C THR A 26 -11.58 -8.73 8.54
N GLU A 27 -12.44 -9.68 8.92
CA GLU A 27 -12.27 -11.08 8.50
C GLU A 27 -12.25 -11.30 6.98
N PRO A 28 -13.09 -10.62 6.16
CA PRO A 28 -13.06 -10.78 4.71
C PRO A 28 -11.72 -10.40 4.10
N VAL A 29 -11.14 -9.26 4.50
CA VAL A 29 -9.85 -8.79 3.98
C VAL A 29 -8.71 -9.66 4.47
N LEU A 30 -8.68 -10.02 5.76
CA LEU A 30 -7.68 -10.94 6.29
C LEU A 30 -7.74 -12.32 5.61
N THR A 31 -8.93 -12.77 5.21
CA THR A 31 -9.09 -14.02 4.45
C THR A 31 -8.51 -13.89 3.04
N ALA A 32 -8.76 -12.78 2.33
CA ALA A 32 -8.16 -12.51 1.03
C ALA A 32 -6.62 -12.46 1.12
N LEU A 33 -6.07 -11.77 2.12
CA LEU A 33 -4.62 -11.72 2.37
C LEU A 33 -4.04 -13.12 2.67
N LYS A 34 -4.73 -13.95 3.44
CA LYS A 34 -4.30 -15.33 3.68
C LYS A 34 -4.29 -16.18 2.41
N ASN A 35 -5.24 -15.97 1.50
CA ASN A 35 -5.31 -16.72 0.24
C ASN A 35 -4.08 -16.48 -0.65
N ILE A 36 -3.49 -15.27 -0.57
CA ILE A 36 -2.21 -14.96 -1.23
C ILE A 36 -0.97 -15.39 -0.42
N GLY A 37 -1.18 -15.96 0.78
CA GLY A 37 -0.13 -16.54 1.62
C GLY A 37 0.25 -15.74 2.86
N CYS A 38 -0.44 -14.63 3.15
CA CYS A 38 -0.09 -13.72 4.25
C CYS A 38 -0.19 -14.41 5.62
N LYS A 39 0.85 -14.20 6.44
CA LYS A 39 0.94 -14.66 7.83
C LYS A 39 1.24 -13.51 8.79
N GLU A 40 1.90 -12.47 8.31
CA GLU A 40 2.34 -11.34 9.12
C GLU A 40 2.04 -10.04 8.37
N ILE A 41 1.36 -9.12 9.06
CA ILE A 41 1.08 -7.77 8.60
C ILE A 41 1.84 -6.80 9.50
N THR A 42 2.66 -5.95 8.89
CA THR A 42 3.17 -4.75 9.53
C THR A 42 2.39 -3.56 8.98
N PHE A 43 1.74 -2.78 9.83
CA PHE A 43 0.81 -1.74 9.41
C PHE A 43 1.18 -0.38 10.03
N GLN A 44 1.66 0.52 9.19
CA GLN A 44 1.89 1.91 9.53
C GLN A 44 0.59 2.71 9.36
N ILE A 45 -0.02 3.10 10.48
CA ILE A 45 -1.39 3.65 10.56
C ILE A 45 -1.45 5.19 10.60
N GLY A 46 -0.29 5.86 10.53
CA GLY A 46 -0.21 7.31 10.43
C GLY A 46 -1.02 8.04 11.51
N ASN A 47 -1.82 9.01 11.06
CA ASN A 47 -2.69 9.83 11.91
C ASN A 47 -4.12 9.27 12.06
N SER A 48 -4.35 8.02 11.66
CA SER A 48 -5.66 7.37 11.81
C SER A 48 -6.00 7.07 13.29
N ASN A 49 -7.29 6.89 13.56
CA ASN A 49 -7.83 6.61 14.89
C ASN A 49 -7.51 5.21 15.40
N ALA A 50 -7.05 4.31 14.54
CA ALA A 50 -6.63 2.98 14.94
C ALA A 50 -5.55 3.06 16.04
N GLU A 51 -5.58 2.10 16.96
CA GLU A 51 -4.62 2.04 18.05
C GLU A 51 -3.40 1.17 17.66
N PRO A 52 -2.17 1.63 17.95
CA PRO A 52 -0.99 0.81 17.74
C PRO A 52 -0.98 -0.39 18.69
N GLY A 53 -0.35 -1.48 18.26
CA GLY A 53 -0.30 -2.70 19.06
C GLY A 53 0.07 -3.94 18.25
N VAL A 54 0.34 -5.02 18.98
CA VAL A 54 0.64 -6.33 18.39
C VAL A 54 -0.43 -7.31 18.83
N PHE A 55 -1.10 -7.95 17.87
CA PHE A 55 -2.13 -8.93 18.12
C PHE A 55 -2.20 -9.97 16.99
N GLU A 56 -2.94 -11.04 17.21
CA GLU A 56 -3.21 -12.05 16.19
C GLU A 56 -4.72 -12.08 15.91
N LYS A 57 -5.09 -12.07 14.63
CA LYS A 57 -6.49 -12.18 14.19
C LYS A 57 -6.54 -13.05 12.94
N ASN A 58 -7.49 -13.98 12.86
CA ASN A 58 -7.62 -14.94 11.75
C ASN A 58 -6.32 -15.72 11.42
N ASN A 59 -5.49 -16.00 12.42
CA ASN A 59 -4.16 -16.61 12.26
C ASN A 59 -3.14 -15.76 11.47
N VAL A 60 -3.36 -14.45 11.44
CA VAL A 60 -2.42 -13.46 10.91
C VAL A 60 -1.91 -12.63 12.08
N LYS A 61 -0.58 -12.55 12.23
CA LYS A 61 0.04 -11.65 13.20
C LYS A 61 0.03 -10.23 12.64
N ILE A 62 -0.45 -9.28 13.43
CA ILE A 62 -0.61 -7.90 13.01
C ILE A 62 0.19 -7.03 13.99
N ASN A 63 1.08 -6.21 13.45
CA ASN A 63 1.87 -5.22 14.18
C ASN A 63 1.54 -3.83 13.65
N MET A 64 0.81 -3.04 14.43
CA MET A 64 0.37 -1.69 14.07
C MET A 64 1.22 -0.64 14.79
N TYR A 65 1.70 0.36 14.06
CA TYR A 65 2.46 1.47 14.62
C TYR A 65 2.12 2.78 13.89
N ARG A 66 2.30 3.94 14.55
CA ARG A 66 2.00 5.24 13.92
C ARG A 66 3.10 5.69 12.98
N PHE A 67 4.30 5.90 13.51
CA PHE A 67 5.45 6.43 12.79
C PHE A 67 6.74 5.71 13.18
N LYS A 68 7.69 5.69 12.26
CA LYS A 68 9.10 5.32 12.44
C LYS A 68 9.95 6.35 11.71
N ASP A 69 11.23 6.45 12.07
CA ASP A 69 12.19 7.31 11.36
C ASP A 69 12.34 6.90 9.88
N SER A 70 12.13 5.63 9.57
CA SER A 70 12.10 5.11 8.20
C SER A 70 11.20 3.89 8.09
N ILE A 71 10.45 3.80 7.00
CA ILE A 71 9.66 2.63 6.61
C ILE A 71 10.44 1.69 5.68
N LEU A 72 11.64 2.07 5.25
CA LEU A 72 12.44 1.34 4.26
C LEU A 72 12.76 -0.09 4.70
N GLU A 73 13.02 -0.30 5.99
CA GLU A 73 13.22 -1.65 6.53
C GLU A 73 11.96 -2.50 6.44
N ASP A 74 10.78 -1.91 6.71
CA ASP A 74 9.51 -2.61 6.61
C ASP A 74 9.22 -2.99 5.15
N ILE A 75 9.46 -2.07 4.20
CA ILE A 75 9.37 -2.31 2.76
C ILE A 75 10.31 -3.45 2.34
N LYS A 76 11.59 -3.39 2.72
CA LYS A 76 12.59 -4.41 2.36
C LYS A 76 12.22 -5.80 2.89
N ASN A 77 11.67 -5.86 4.10
CA ASN A 77 11.27 -7.11 4.76
C ASN A 77 9.93 -7.67 4.28
N ALA A 78 9.13 -6.87 3.55
CA ALA A 78 7.86 -7.30 3.01
C ALA A 78 8.02 -8.07 1.69
N ASP A 79 7.12 -9.01 1.46
CA ASP A 79 6.96 -9.69 0.17
C ASP A 79 6.01 -8.91 -0.75
N LEU A 80 5.06 -8.16 -0.16
CA LEU A 80 4.09 -7.29 -0.82
C LEU A 80 3.92 -6.00 -0.01
N VAL A 81 3.84 -4.86 -0.70
CA VAL A 81 3.48 -3.57 -0.09
C VAL A 81 2.08 -3.15 -0.52
N ILE A 82 1.26 -2.73 0.44
CA ILE A 82 -0.03 -2.08 0.21
C ILE A 82 0.07 -0.64 0.71
N SER A 83 -0.08 0.34 -0.19
CA SER A 83 0.10 1.74 0.17
C SER A 83 -1.13 2.57 -0.15
N HIS A 84 -1.48 3.47 0.76
CA HIS A 84 -2.45 4.52 0.48
C HIS A 84 -1.84 5.61 -0.40
N ALA A 85 -1.68 5.34 -1.70
CA ALA A 85 -1.34 6.29 -2.77
C ALA A 85 -0.44 7.49 -2.35
N GLY A 86 0.54 7.30 -1.46
CA GLY A 86 1.38 8.39 -0.98
C GLY A 86 2.61 8.42 -1.86
N ALA A 87 2.98 9.60 -2.39
CA ALA A 87 4.16 9.79 -3.25
C ALA A 87 5.40 9.04 -2.74
N GLY A 88 5.79 9.34 -1.49
CA GLY A 88 6.99 8.77 -0.86
C GLY A 88 6.91 7.27 -0.67
N SER A 89 5.84 6.77 -0.06
CA SER A 89 5.68 5.33 0.20
C SER A 89 5.58 4.51 -1.09
N CYS A 90 4.90 5.01 -2.12
CA CYS A 90 4.81 4.35 -3.42
C CYS A 90 6.19 4.28 -4.07
N LEU A 91 6.92 5.40 -4.08
CA LEU A 91 8.25 5.45 -4.67
C LEU A 91 9.24 4.54 -3.95
N GLU A 92 9.33 4.61 -2.62
CA GLU A 92 10.24 3.77 -1.85
C GLU A 92 9.97 2.28 -2.09
N SER A 93 8.69 1.90 -2.32
CA SER A 93 8.29 0.54 -2.65
C SER A 93 8.73 0.14 -4.07
N LEU A 94 8.51 1.02 -5.05
CA LEU A 94 8.90 0.83 -6.43
C LEU A 94 10.43 0.74 -6.58
N GLU A 95 11.19 1.63 -5.92
CA GLU A 95 12.65 1.62 -5.89
C GLU A 95 13.22 0.36 -5.22
N ALA A 96 12.53 -0.15 -4.20
CA ALA A 96 12.87 -1.41 -3.55
C ALA A 96 12.49 -2.65 -4.38
N ASN A 97 11.94 -2.48 -5.58
CA ASN A 97 11.44 -3.53 -6.47
C ASN A 97 10.44 -4.45 -5.75
N LYS A 98 9.57 -3.86 -4.93
CA LYS A 98 8.53 -4.60 -4.23
C LYS A 98 7.24 -4.56 -5.03
N PRO A 99 6.52 -5.69 -5.14
CA PRO A 99 5.14 -5.67 -5.62
C PRO A 99 4.34 -4.67 -4.81
N LEU A 100 3.58 -3.83 -5.52
CA LEU A 100 2.85 -2.72 -4.93
C LEU A 100 1.37 -2.79 -5.31
N LEU A 101 0.51 -2.76 -4.29
CA LEU A 101 -0.91 -2.50 -4.42
C LEU A 101 -1.22 -1.12 -3.84
N VAL A 102 -1.73 -0.21 -4.66
CA VAL A 102 -2.16 1.12 -4.22
C VAL A 102 -3.63 1.09 -3.83
N VAL A 103 -3.97 1.56 -2.63
CA VAL A 103 -5.37 1.73 -2.20
C VAL A 103 -5.75 3.20 -2.18
N VAL A 104 -6.59 3.57 -3.12
CA VAL A 104 -7.11 4.92 -3.36
C VAL A 104 -8.07 5.35 -2.25
N ASN A 105 -7.95 6.59 -1.75
CA ASN A 105 -9.06 7.26 -1.06
C ASN A 105 -9.98 7.87 -2.11
N GLU A 106 -11.20 7.41 -2.26
CA GLU A 106 -12.13 8.12 -3.15
C GLU A 106 -12.58 9.46 -2.54
N ASP A 107 -12.50 9.62 -1.21
CA ASP A 107 -12.91 10.85 -0.51
C ASP A 107 -11.83 11.96 -0.49
N LEU A 108 -10.56 11.61 -0.71
CA LEU A 108 -9.42 12.53 -0.59
C LEU A 108 -8.52 12.57 -1.84
N MET A 109 -8.65 11.61 -2.76
CA MET A 109 -7.78 11.53 -3.94
C MET A 109 -8.26 12.50 -5.01
N ASP A 110 -7.34 13.32 -5.53
CA ASP A 110 -7.59 14.14 -6.71
C ASP A 110 -7.48 13.31 -7.99
N ASN A 111 -8.19 13.73 -9.06
CA ASN A 111 -8.16 13.04 -10.36
C ASN A 111 -6.74 12.80 -10.89
N HIS A 112 -5.80 13.72 -10.65
CA HIS A 112 -4.41 13.57 -11.09
C HIS A 112 -3.68 12.41 -10.41
N GLN A 113 -3.99 12.12 -9.15
CA GLN A 113 -3.41 10.99 -8.45
C GLN A 113 -3.94 9.68 -9.04
N LEU A 114 -5.22 9.64 -9.39
CA LEU A 114 -5.84 8.49 -10.04
C LEU A 114 -5.23 8.25 -11.44
N GLU A 115 -5.10 9.30 -12.26
CA GLU A 115 -4.46 9.24 -13.59
C GLU A 115 -3.05 8.63 -13.52
N LEU A 116 -2.28 9.00 -12.50
CA LEU A 116 -0.95 8.45 -12.27
C LEU A 116 -1.00 6.97 -11.87
N ALA A 117 -1.90 6.58 -10.97
CA ALA A 117 -2.04 5.18 -10.57
C ALA A 117 -2.49 4.31 -11.77
N GLU A 118 -3.37 4.84 -12.61
CA GLU A 118 -3.80 4.23 -13.87
C GLU A 118 -2.63 4.05 -14.83
N GLN A 119 -1.82 5.09 -15.04
CA GLN A 119 -0.66 5.02 -15.93
C GLN A 119 0.36 3.98 -15.44
N LEU A 120 0.68 3.98 -14.14
CA LEU A 120 1.61 3.01 -13.57
C LEU A 120 1.07 1.58 -13.65
N GLN A 121 -0.26 1.38 -13.61
CA GLN A 121 -0.86 0.07 -13.85
C GLN A 121 -0.83 -0.34 -15.32
N ILE A 122 -1.07 0.58 -16.26
CA ILE A 122 -0.95 0.33 -17.71
C ILE A 122 0.47 -0.12 -18.04
N ASP A 123 1.47 0.53 -17.44
CA ASP A 123 2.88 0.18 -17.60
C ASP A 123 3.29 -1.06 -16.77
N SER A 124 2.33 -1.66 -16.06
CA SER A 124 2.47 -2.86 -15.23
C SER A 124 3.48 -2.71 -14.09
N HIS A 125 3.61 -1.52 -13.51
CA HIS A 125 4.48 -1.27 -12.35
C HIS A 125 3.80 -1.52 -11.01
N LEU A 126 2.49 -1.33 -10.94
CA LEU A 126 1.67 -1.57 -9.76
C LEU A 126 0.26 -2.01 -10.14
N TYR A 127 -0.49 -2.49 -9.15
CA TYR A 127 -1.95 -2.53 -9.23
C TYR A 127 -2.54 -1.46 -8.33
N TYR A 128 -3.72 -0.95 -8.66
CA TYR A 128 -4.47 -0.06 -7.77
C TYR A 128 -5.89 -0.57 -7.56
N CYS A 129 -6.46 -0.21 -6.42
CA CYS A 129 -7.83 -0.51 -6.04
C CYS A 129 -8.37 0.55 -5.07
N THR A 130 -9.62 0.39 -4.67
CA THR A 130 -10.28 1.14 -3.59
C THR A 130 -10.49 0.20 -2.41
N CYS A 131 -11.00 0.72 -1.28
CA CYS A 131 -11.41 -0.16 -0.18
C CYS A 131 -12.44 -1.20 -0.63
N ASP A 132 -13.41 -0.82 -1.46
CA ASP A 132 -14.47 -1.72 -1.93
C ASP A 132 -13.95 -2.85 -2.86
N THR A 133 -12.85 -2.59 -3.57
CA THR A 133 -12.31 -3.51 -4.58
C THR A 133 -11.03 -4.21 -4.14
N ILE A 134 -10.54 -3.98 -2.92
CA ILE A 134 -9.30 -4.61 -2.45
C ILE A 134 -9.40 -6.14 -2.43
N ILE A 135 -10.54 -6.70 -2.02
CA ILE A 135 -10.74 -8.16 -1.93
C ILE A 135 -10.72 -8.78 -3.32
N SER A 136 -11.46 -8.21 -4.28
CA SER A 136 -11.48 -8.70 -5.66
C SER A 136 -10.09 -8.59 -6.28
N THR A 137 -9.41 -7.46 -6.08
CA THR A 137 -8.05 -7.23 -6.59
C THR A 137 -7.08 -8.28 -6.07
N LEU A 138 -7.01 -8.48 -4.74
CA LEU A 138 -6.14 -9.49 -4.12
C LEU A 138 -6.38 -10.92 -4.63
N ASN A 139 -7.62 -11.23 -5.03
CA ASN A 139 -7.97 -12.56 -5.54
C ASN A 139 -7.72 -12.74 -7.04
N MET A 140 -7.67 -11.64 -7.81
CA MET A 140 -7.61 -11.68 -9.28
C MET A 140 -6.21 -11.41 -9.82
N VAL A 141 -5.46 -10.50 -9.20
CA VAL A 141 -4.20 -10.02 -9.77
C VAL A 141 -3.05 -10.96 -9.49
N ASP A 142 -2.13 -11.05 -10.44
CA ASP A 142 -0.88 -11.78 -10.29
C ASP A 142 0.27 -10.78 -10.16
N PHE A 143 0.68 -10.53 -8.91
CA PHE A 143 1.79 -9.64 -8.58
C PHE A 143 3.14 -10.06 -9.19
N THR A 144 3.27 -11.29 -9.72
CA THR A 144 4.49 -11.72 -10.44
C THR A 144 4.61 -11.14 -11.85
N LEU A 145 3.52 -10.56 -12.39
CA LEU A 145 3.50 -9.91 -13.68
C LEU A 145 3.95 -8.44 -13.63
N LEU A 146 4.25 -7.91 -12.44
CA LEU A 146 4.70 -6.53 -12.28
C LEU A 146 6.14 -6.34 -12.77
N ASN A 147 6.35 -5.31 -13.58
CA ASN A 147 7.64 -4.87 -14.07
C ASN A 147 8.35 -4.01 -13.03
N PRO A 148 9.65 -4.25 -12.78
CA PRO A 148 10.48 -3.34 -11.98
C PRO A 148 10.36 -1.90 -12.48
N PHE A 149 10.25 -0.96 -11.54
CA PHE A 149 10.18 0.44 -11.88
C PHE A 149 11.52 0.93 -12.44
N PRO A 150 11.55 1.65 -13.58
CA PRO A 150 12.79 2.09 -14.21
C PRO A 150 13.55 3.07 -13.31
N LYS A 151 14.88 2.92 -13.25
CA LYS A 151 15.81 3.79 -12.50
C LYS A 151 15.99 5.18 -13.13
N ALA A 152 14.94 5.78 -13.70
CA ALA A 152 14.99 7.16 -14.15
C ALA A 152 15.28 8.09 -12.95
N ASP A 153 15.75 9.32 -13.20
CA ASP A 153 16.11 10.28 -12.15
C ASP A 153 15.00 10.38 -11.08
N PRO A 154 15.21 9.77 -9.90
CA PRO A 154 14.17 9.69 -8.88
C PRO A 154 13.71 11.08 -8.46
N SER A 155 14.59 12.08 -8.52
CA SER A 155 14.31 13.46 -8.13
C SER A 155 13.18 14.08 -8.96
N LEU A 156 13.17 13.87 -10.27
CA LEU A 156 12.14 14.41 -11.17
C LEU A 156 10.80 13.71 -10.96
N PHE A 157 10.85 12.40 -10.72
CA PHE A 157 9.65 11.62 -10.46
C PHE A 157 9.08 11.90 -9.07
N VAL A 158 9.90 11.99 -8.01
CA VAL A 158 9.48 12.47 -6.68
C VAL A 158 8.80 13.81 -6.80
N ASN A 159 9.39 14.77 -7.51
CA ASN A 159 8.78 16.09 -7.68
C ASN A 159 7.43 16.03 -8.41
N TYR A 160 7.31 15.14 -9.40
CA TYR A 160 6.05 14.91 -10.09
C TYR A 160 5.01 14.25 -9.18
N LEU A 161 5.37 13.17 -8.49
CA LEU A 161 4.52 12.50 -7.49
C LEU A 161 4.11 13.50 -6.42
N ASP A 162 5.04 14.19 -5.78
CA ASP A 162 4.75 15.21 -4.77
C ASP A 162 3.83 16.31 -5.32
N SER A 163 4.01 16.75 -6.57
CA SER A 163 3.12 17.75 -7.18
C SER A 163 1.71 17.22 -7.41
N VAL A 164 1.56 15.92 -7.63
CA VAL A 164 0.26 15.25 -7.83
C VAL A 164 -0.39 14.91 -6.48
N PHE A 165 0.40 14.54 -5.47
CA PHE A 165 -0.07 14.07 -4.17
C PHE A 165 -0.13 15.17 -3.07
N LYS A 166 0.51 16.34 -3.23
CA LYS A 166 0.43 17.47 -2.27
C LYS A 166 -0.71 18.45 -2.53
N VAL A 167 -1.41 18.39 -3.66
CA VAL A 167 -2.41 19.41 -4.05
C VAL A 167 -3.74 19.27 -3.26
N GLY A 168 -3.91 18.24 -2.44
CA GLY A 168 -5.07 18.07 -1.56
C GLY A 168 -5.12 18.92 -0.27
N LYS A 169 -4.36 20.01 -0.16
CA LYS A 169 -4.55 21.01 0.91
C LYS A 169 -5.10 22.31 0.32
N VAL A 170 -6.42 22.43 0.32
CA VAL A 170 -7.09 23.73 0.34
C VAL A 170 -7.41 24.05 1.80
N ASP A 171 -7.11 25.29 2.18
CA ASP A 171 -7.15 25.87 3.54
C ASP A 171 -8.36 25.50 4.42
#